data_AF-A0A8S1L0F1-F1
#
_entry.id   AF-A0A8S1L0F1-F1
#
_cell.length_a   1.000
_cell.length_b   1.000
_cell.length_c   1.000
_cell.angle_alpha   90.00
_cell.angle_beta   90.00
_cell.angle_gamma   90.00
#
_symmetry.space_group_name_H-M   'P 1'
#
loop_
_entity.id
_entity.type
_entity.pdbx_description
1 polymer ?
#
loop_
_entity_poly.entity_id
_entity_poly.type
_entity_poly.pdbx_seq_one_letter_code
_entity_poly.pdbx_strand_id
1 'polypeptide(L)'
;MAQENVIKHMSECPYQQVSCKCGQNIQRTNLEQHKNICVYYQTQNCLVCKQNLNMEELKNHKCLLELQQLVKQLQEKFQDYKEESNFAIIEIKNQQNERNNQLSQAKQQLQILQDENKKLQIELQTKLLKFKENIEKIDQQRKQQNEIQQQKQQAQVIQNGELIDSNQMLCEKNHKLSFWKKPQGEEKKKNCLKCQKSNTTCRYYCQQCLIFICYKCVFPEIKFEKQSMKPYCPSKHQMNQINDDFRCSACDKKGEDMIQPIAFQCAQCEFRICLQCIKNKKFQEIN
;
A
#
# COMPACT_ATOMS: atom_id res chain seq x y z
N MET A 1 -114.85 53.80 11.28
CA MET A 1 -115.29 52.75 12.23
C MET A 1 -115.44 51.37 11.59
N ALA A 2 -116.28 51.12 10.56
CA ALA A 2 -116.42 49.76 9.99
C ALA A 2 -115.18 49.25 9.22
N GLN A 3 -114.50 50.12 8.45
CA GLN A 3 -113.31 49.74 7.66
C GLN A 3 -112.09 49.40 8.53
N GLU A 4 -111.88 50.11 9.64
CA GLU A 4 -110.78 49.83 10.58
C GLU A 4 -110.94 48.46 11.25
N ASN A 5 -112.17 48.06 11.57
CA ASN A 5 -112.46 46.74 12.14
C ASN A 5 -112.19 45.61 11.15
N VAL A 6 -112.44 45.81 9.86
CA VAL A 6 -112.13 44.83 8.81
C VAL A 6 -110.62 44.70 8.59
N ILE A 7 -109.89 45.82 8.53
CA ILE A 7 -108.42 45.81 8.40
C ILE A 7 -107.78 45.13 9.60
N LYS A 8 -108.23 45.44 10.82
CA LYS A 8 -107.74 44.82 12.04
C LYS A 8 -108.02 43.32 12.05
N HIS A 9 -109.22 42.90 11.66
CA HIS A 9 -109.56 41.49 11.49
C HIS A 9 -108.69 40.78 10.44
N MET A 10 -108.46 41.38 9.26
CA MET A 10 -107.58 40.77 8.25
C MET A 10 -106.14 40.64 8.74
N SER A 11 -105.68 41.55 9.60
CA SER A 11 -104.35 41.50 10.19
C SER A 11 -104.22 40.55 11.38
N GLU A 12 -105.31 40.00 11.90
CA GLU A 12 -105.36 39.15 13.11
C GLU A 12 -106.14 37.83 12.88
N CYS A 13 -106.67 37.60 11.68
CA CYS A 13 -107.57 36.48 11.40
C CYS A 13 -106.87 35.13 11.65
N PRO A 14 -107.41 34.28 12.54
CA PRO A 14 -106.80 32.99 12.88
C PRO A 14 -106.61 32.07 11.66
N TYR A 15 -107.53 32.11 10.70
CA TYR A 15 -107.54 31.27 9.51
C TYR A 15 -106.78 31.87 8.32
N GLN A 16 -106.18 33.05 8.49
CA GLN A 16 -105.35 33.66 7.45
C GLN A 16 -104.12 32.79 7.18
N GLN A 17 -103.85 32.54 5.90
CA GLN A 17 -102.60 31.93 5.45
C GLN A 17 -101.47 32.97 5.54
N VAL A 18 -100.45 32.67 6.32
CA VAL A 18 -99.23 33.46 6.46
C VAL A 18 -98.07 32.69 5.85
N SER A 19 -97.21 33.38 5.11
CA SER A 19 -96.02 32.79 4.51
C SER A 19 -94.89 32.74 5.53
N CYS A 20 -94.37 31.54 5.78
CA CYS A 20 -93.19 31.35 6.63
C CYS A 20 -91.91 31.53 5.81
N LYS A 21 -90.82 31.92 6.46
CA LYS A 21 -89.49 32.05 5.83
C LYS A 21 -88.93 30.73 5.27
N CYS A 22 -89.47 29.59 5.68
CA CYS A 22 -89.17 28.30 5.05
C CYS A 22 -89.84 28.10 3.67
N GLY A 23 -90.69 29.04 3.23
CA GLY A 23 -91.42 29.00 1.97
C GLY A 23 -92.81 28.37 2.03
N GLN A 24 -93.22 27.83 3.19
CA GLN A 24 -94.55 27.22 3.36
C GLN A 24 -95.61 28.28 3.73
N ASN A 25 -96.83 28.13 3.20
CA ASN A 25 -98.01 28.89 3.64
C ASN A 25 -98.73 28.11 4.73
N ILE A 26 -98.99 28.77 5.86
CA ILE A 26 -99.48 28.14 7.07
C ILE A 26 -100.61 28.98 7.64
N GLN A 27 -101.65 28.36 8.18
CA GLN A 27 -102.66 29.10 8.93
C GLN A 27 -102.03 29.74 10.17
N ARG A 28 -102.42 30.98 10.47
CA ARG A 28 -101.90 31.75 11.60
C ARG A 28 -102.07 31.00 12.94
N THR A 29 -103.17 30.26 13.12
CA THR A 29 -103.39 29.37 14.27
C THR A 29 -102.30 28.32 14.48
N ASN A 30 -101.71 27.82 13.39
CA ASN A 30 -100.72 26.75 13.42
C ASN A 30 -99.27 27.27 13.35
N LEU A 31 -99.07 28.59 13.34
CA LEU A 31 -97.76 29.20 13.19
C LEU A 31 -96.80 28.82 14.34
N GLU A 32 -97.29 28.80 15.59
CA GLU A 32 -96.48 28.41 16.76
C GLU A 32 -96.10 26.92 16.73
N GLN A 33 -97.03 26.05 16.33
CA GLN A 33 -96.71 24.62 16.15
C GLN A 33 -95.68 24.41 15.04
N HIS A 34 -95.81 25.15 13.94
CA HIS A 34 -94.86 25.10 12.84
C HIS A 34 -93.46 25.55 13.27
N LYS A 35 -93.32 26.59 14.09
CA LYS A 35 -91.99 27.05 14.58
C LYS A 35 -91.17 25.91 15.20
N ASN A 36 -91.81 24.98 15.91
CA ASN A 36 -91.15 23.85 16.57
C ASN A 36 -90.64 22.77 15.59
N ILE A 37 -91.21 22.68 14.39
CA ILE A 37 -90.84 21.69 13.36
C ILE A 37 -90.21 22.32 12.11
N CYS A 38 -90.11 23.65 12.07
CA CYS A 38 -89.62 24.40 10.94
C CYS A 38 -88.09 24.38 10.91
N VAL A 39 -87.52 23.90 9.80
CA VAL A 39 -86.06 23.86 9.57
C VAL A 39 -85.40 25.24 9.69
N TYR A 40 -86.12 26.31 9.34
CA TYR A 40 -85.60 27.67 9.45
C TYR A 40 -85.45 28.13 10.91
N TYR A 41 -86.39 27.74 11.79
CA TYR A 41 -86.35 28.07 13.22
C TYR A 41 -85.65 27.00 14.07
N GLN A 42 -85.25 25.88 13.47
CA GLN A 42 -84.49 24.84 14.14
C GLN A 42 -83.16 25.42 14.63
N THR A 43 -82.90 25.24 15.92
CA THR A 43 -81.67 25.74 16.55
C THR A 43 -80.61 24.64 16.64
N GLN A 44 -79.36 25.05 16.58
CA GLN A 44 -78.19 24.21 16.79
C GLN A 44 -77.22 24.89 17.76
N ASN A 45 -76.50 24.08 18.53
CA ASN A 45 -75.48 24.60 19.44
C ASN A 45 -74.20 24.95 18.66
N CYS A 46 -73.71 26.18 18.87
CA CYS A 46 -72.37 26.54 18.41
C CYS A 46 -71.33 25.61 19.04
N LEU A 47 -70.46 25.01 18.23
CA LEU A 47 -69.45 24.05 18.72
C LEU A 47 -68.43 24.69 19.67
N VAL A 48 -68.19 25.99 19.55
CA VAL A 48 -67.20 26.76 20.33
C VAL A 48 -67.81 27.30 21.62
N CYS A 49 -68.83 28.16 21.53
CA CYS A 49 -69.40 28.86 22.69
C CYS A 49 -70.63 28.17 23.31
N LYS A 50 -71.12 27.07 22.71
CA LYS A 50 -72.30 26.30 23.15
C LYS A 50 -73.63 27.06 23.17
N GLN A 51 -73.70 28.28 22.62
CA GLN A 51 -74.96 29.00 22.45
C GLN A 51 -75.88 28.31 21.45
N ASN A 52 -77.18 28.29 21.73
CA ASN A 52 -78.20 27.71 20.87
C ASN A 52 -78.67 28.78 19.88
N LEU A 53 -78.37 28.59 18.60
CA LEU A 53 -78.56 29.59 17.54
C LEU A 53 -79.41 28.99 16.42
N ASN A 54 -80.29 29.77 15.81
CA ASN A 54 -80.92 29.33 14.55
C ASN A 54 -79.89 29.32 13.40
N MET A 55 -80.26 28.75 12.26
CA MET A 55 -79.35 28.60 11.12
C MET A 55 -78.81 29.93 10.56
N GLU A 56 -79.58 31.01 10.63
CA GLU A 56 -79.17 32.32 10.11
C GLU A 56 -78.23 33.04 11.09
N GLU A 57 -78.51 32.93 12.39
CA GLU A 57 -77.63 33.40 13.47
C GLU A 57 -76.29 32.64 13.45
N LEU A 58 -76.31 31.32 13.26
CA LEU A 58 -75.10 30.50 13.21
C LEU A 58 -74.18 30.91 12.05
N LYS A 59 -74.74 31.18 10.86
CA LYS A 59 -73.98 31.63 9.68
C LYS A 59 -73.23 32.94 9.92
N ASN A 60 -73.83 33.84 10.70
CA ASN A 60 -73.25 35.14 11.03
C ASN A 60 -72.58 35.16 12.42
N HIS A 61 -72.49 34.00 13.09
CA HIS A 61 -71.99 33.93 14.44
C HIS A 61 -70.48 34.16 14.48
N LYS A 62 -70.03 35.00 15.41
CA LYS A 62 -68.62 35.37 15.59
C LYS A 62 -67.68 34.16 15.59
N CYS A 63 -68.00 33.10 16.35
CA CYS A 63 -67.13 31.92 16.42
C CYS A 63 -66.98 31.20 15.07
N LEU A 64 -68.03 31.19 14.23
CA LEU A 64 -67.95 30.56 12.90
C LEU A 64 -67.07 31.40 11.96
N LEU A 65 -67.24 32.72 12.00
CA LEU A 65 -66.45 33.66 11.19
C LEU A 65 -64.96 33.61 11.57
N GLU A 66 -64.64 33.55 12.88
CA GLU A 66 -63.27 33.39 13.37
C GLU A 66 -62.65 32.06 12.92
N LEU A 67 -63.42 30.96 12.97
CA LEU A 67 -62.96 29.67 12.46
C LEU A 67 -62.72 29.69 10.95
N GLN A 68 -63.61 30.30 10.17
CA GLN A 68 -63.42 30.47 8.72
C GLN A 68 -62.17 31.29 8.41
N GLN A 69 -61.93 32.37 9.15
CA GLN A 69 -60.72 33.18 9.01
C GLN A 69 -59.46 32.39 9.36
N LEU A 70 -59.49 31.60 10.43
CA LEU A 70 -58.37 30.74 10.81
C LEU A 70 -58.07 29.68 9.75
N VAL A 71 -59.10 29.03 9.20
CA VAL A 71 -58.94 28.06 8.10
C VAL A 71 -58.29 28.72 6.88
N LYS A 72 -58.72 29.94 6.53
CA LYS A 72 -58.11 30.70 5.43
C LYS A 72 -56.64 31.00 5.69
N GLN A 73 -56.29 31.46 6.89
CA GLN A 73 -54.89 31.71 7.27
C GLN A 73 -54.03 30.44 7.22
N LEU A 74 -54.58 29.29 7.63
CA LEU A 74 -53.88 28.01 7.54
C LEU A 74 -53.69 27.57 6.09
N GLN A 75 -54.67 27.80 5.21
CA GLN A 75 -54.55 27.52 3.79
C GLN A 75 -53.47 28.38 3.12
N GLU A 76 -53.41 29.67 3.44
CA GLU A 76 -52.37 30.59 2.97
C GLU A 76 -50.98 30.11 3.43
N LYS A 77 -50.80 29.83 4.72
CA LYS A 77 -49.52 29.29 5.24
C LYS A 77 -49.13 27.97 4.59
N PHE A 78 -50.09 27.08 4.35
CA PHE A 78 -49.80 25.81 3.70
C PHE A 78 -49.34 25.99 2.25
N GLN A 79 -49.90 26.99 1.56
CA GLN A 79 -49.47 27.34 0.21
C GLN A 79 -48.04 27.91 0.22
N ASP A 80 -47.71 28.79 1.17
CA ASP A 80 -46.35 29.32 1.34
C ASP A 80 -45.35 28.18 1.58
N TYR A 81 -45.64 27.26 2.51
CA TYR A 81 -44.78 26.10 2.78
C TYR A 81 -44.59 25.20 1.55
N LYS A 82 -45.64 25.05 0.74
CA LYS A 82 -45.55 24.27 -0.50
C LYS A 82 -44.61 24.93 -1.51
N GLU A 83 -44.65 26.25 -1.63
CA GLU A 83 -43.79 27.03 -2.52
C GLU A 83 -42.33 27.00 -2.04
N GLU A 84 -42.08 27.23 -0.76
CA GLU A 84 -40.76 27.09 -0.14
C GLU A 84 -40.18 25.68 -0.34
N SER A 85 -40.99 24.65 -0.09
CA SER A 85 -40.56 23.26 -0.30
C SER A 85 -40.23 22.98 -1.76
N ASN A 86 -41.00 23.51 -2.71
CA ASN A 86 -40.72 23.34 -4.13
C ASN A 86 -39.42 24.03 -4.54
N PHE A 87 -39.17 25.23 -4.02
CA PHE A 87 -37.92 25.94 -4.24
C PHE A 87 -36.72 25.14 -3.73
N ALA A 88 -36.79 24.63 -2.49
CA ALA A 88 -35.73 23.80 -1.91
C ALA A 88 -35.48 22.52 -2.72
N ILE A 89 -36.53 21.86 -3.22
CA ILE A 89 -36.39 20.67 -4.08
C ILE A 89 -35.67 21.02 -5.39
N ILE A 90 -36.00 22.15 -6.02
CA ILE A 90 -35.34 22.61 -7.25
C ILE A 90 -33.86 22.92 -6.99
N GLU A 91 -33.56 23.61 -5.89
CA GLU A 91 -32.18 23.92 -5.50
C GLU A 91 -31.36 22.65 -5.29
N ILE A 92 -31.88 21.68 -4.54
CA ILE A 92 -31.21 20.39 -4.31
C ILE A 92 -30.94 19.66 -5.65
N LYS A 93 -31.91 19.68 -6.59
CA LYS A 93 -31.72 19.10 -7.92
C LYS A 93 -30.62 19.80 -8.71
N ASN A 94 -30.55 21.13 -8.66
CA ASN A 94 -29.50 21.89 -9.33
C ASN A 94 -28.12 21.56 -8.75
N GLN A 95 -27.98 21.55 -7.42
CA GLN A 95 -26.75 21.15 -6.75
C GLN A 95 -26.35 19.69 -7.06
N GLN A 96 -27.32 18.79 -7.21
CA GLN A 96 -27.05 17.40 -7.62
C GLN A 96 -26.53 17.32 -9.06
N ASN A 97 -27.11 18.10 -9.97
CA ASN A 97 -26.65 18.17 -11.36
C ASN A 97 -25.22 18.75 -11.46
N GLU A 98 -24.92 19.80 -10.71
CA GLU A 98 -23.56 20.36 -10.65
C GLU A 98 -22.55 19.33 -10.14
N ARG A 99 -22.86 18.62 -9.04
CA ARG A 99 -22.02 17.55 -8.52
C ARG A 99 -21.81 16.42 -9.53
N ASN A 100 -22.85 16.04 -10.26
CA ASN A 100 -22.74 15.02 -11.31
C ASN A 100 -21.82 15.48 -12.45
N ASN A 101 -21.91 16.75 -12.85
CA ASN A 101 -21.04 17.33 -13.87
C ASN A 101 -19.57 17.36 -13.42
N GLN A 102 -19.31 17.80 -12.19
CA GLN A 102 -17.97 17.79 -11.60
C GLN A 102 -17.40 16.37 -11.51
N LEU A 103 -18.22 15.40 -11.08
CA LEU A 103 -17.81 14.00 -11.02
C LEU A 103 -17.48 13.44 -12.41
N SER A 104 -18.25 13.81 -13.42
CA SER A 104 -18.00 13.41 -14.81
C SER A 104 -16.66 13.97 -15.33
N GLN A 105 -16.39 15.25 -15.07
CA GLN A 105 -15.12 15.90 -15.43
C GLN A 105 -13.94 15.25 -14.70
N ALA A 106 -14.06 15.00 -13.39
CA ALA A 106 -13.02 14.33 -12.62
C ALA A 106 -12.71 12.92 -13.13
N LYS A 107 -13.76 12.16 -13.51
CA LYS A 107 -13.58 10.83 -14.13
C LYS A 107 -12.83 10.91 -15.46
N GLN A 108 -13.15 11.89 -16.31
CA GLN A 108 -12.43 12.10 -17.57
C GLN A 108 -10.96 12.44 -17.34
N GLN A 109 -10.65 13.32 -16.38
CA GLN A 109 -9.27 13.66 -16.02
C GLN A 109 -8.49 12.46 -15.49
N LEU A 110 -9.11 11.66 -14.60
CA LEU A 110 -8.50 10.43 -14.10
C LEU A 110 -8.20 9.43 -15.22
N GLN A 111 -9.09 9.31 -16.20
CA GLN A 111 -8.87 8.44 -17.36
C GLN A 111 -7.65 8.89 -18.16
N ILE A 112 -7.52 10.21 -18.41
CA ILE A 112 -6.35 10.77 -19.12
C ILE A 112 -5.06 10.44 -18.37
N LEU A 113 -5.01 10.68 -17.05
CA LEU A 113 -3.84 10.40 -16.22
C LEU A 113 -3.50 8.91 -16.19
N GLN A 114 -4.50 8.03 -16.17
CA GLN A 114 -4.28 6.58 -16.24
C GLN A 114 -3.64 6.18 -17.57
N ASP A 115 -4.09 6.76 -18.69
CA ASP A 115 -3.55 6.44 -20.01
C ASP A 115 -2.16 7.03 -20.21
N GLU A 116 -1.86 8.21 -19.66
CA GLU A 116 -0.51 8.76 -19.58
C GLU A 116 0.43 7.87 -18.76
N ASN A 117 0.00 7.40 -17.59
CA ASN A 117 0.79 6.53 -16.74
C ASN A 117 1.10 5.20 -17.45
N LYS A 118 0.13 4.60 -18.14
CA LYS A 118 0.36 3.42 -18.99
C LYS A 118 1.41 3.68 -20.07
N LYS A 119 1.35 4.83 -20.77
CA LYS A 119 2.36 5.20 -21.77
C LYS A 119 3.76 5.32 -21.16
N LEU A 120 3.87 5.98 -20.00
CA LEU A 120 5.14 6.12 -19.28
C LEU A 120 5.70 4.77 -18.82
N GLN A 121 4.84 3.84 -18.38
CA GLN A 121 5.25 2.48 -18.04
C GLN A 121 5.82 1.73 -19.25
N ILE A 122 5.17 1.84 -20.41
CA ILE A 122 5.66 1.24 -21.67
C ILE A 122 7.02 1.85 -22.07
N GLU A 123 7.16 3.17 -21.97
CA GLU A 123 8.41 3.87 -22.27
C GLU A 123 9.54 3.42 -21.33
N LEU A 124 9.25 3.31 -20.03
CA LEU A 124 10.21 2.84 -19.03
C LEU A 124 10.64 1.40 -19.31
N GLN A 125 9.70 0.49 -19.58
CA GLN A 125 10.01 -0.89 -19.95
C GLN A 125 10.88 -0.97 -21.20
N THR A 126 10.58 -0.14 -22.21
CA THR A 126 11.37 -0.06 -23.45
C THR A 126 12.79 0.41 -23.17
N LYS A 127 12.97 1.44 -22.34
CA LYS A 127 14.30 1.92 -21.94
C LYS A 127 15.07 0.85 -21.18
N LEU A 128 14.44 0.16 -20.24
CA LEU A 128 15.05 -0.93 -19.48
C LEU A 128 15.53 -2.07 -20.38
N LEU A 129 14.74 -2.43 -21.41
CA LEU A 129 15.14 -3.45 -22.38
C LEU A 129 16.40 -3.02 -23.14
N LYS A 130 16.43 -1.78 -23.66
CA LYS A 130 17.62 -1.23 -24.34
C LYS A 130 18.85 -1.19 -23.43
N PHE A 131 18.67 -0.88 -22.14
CA PHE A 131 19.76 -0.92 -21.16
C PHE A 131 20.31 -2.34 -20.99
N LYS A 132 19.44 -3.36 -20.90
CA LYS A 132 19.88 -4.76 -20.83
C LYS A 132 20.66 -5.19 -22.07
N GLU A 133 20.16 -4.88 -23.27
CA GLU A 133 20.86 -5.17 -24.52
C GLU A 133 22.25 -4.50 -24.58
N ASN A 134 22.36 -3.27 -24.08
CA ASN A 134 23.65 -2.57 -24.02
C ASN A 134 24.62 -3.22 -23.03
N ILE A 135 24.13 -3.67 -21.87
CA ILE A 135 24.96 -4.41 -20.89
C ILE A 135 25.48 -5.70 -21.53
N GLU A 136 24.63 -6.47 -22.21
CA GLU A 136 25.03 -7.69 -22.90
C GLU A 136 26.09 -7.45 -23.98
N LYS A 137 25.95 -6.37 -24.76
CA LYS A 137 26.96 -5.98 -25.77
C LYS A 137 28.30 -5.63 -25.12
N ILE A 138 28.28 -4.89 -24.01
CA ILE A 138 29.50 -4.54 -23.26
C ILE A 138 30.17 -5.80 -22.71
N ASP A 139 29.41 -6.74 -22.17
CA ASP A 139 29.94 -7.99 -21.65
C ASP A 139 30.54 -8.88 -22.75
N GLN A 140 29.91 -8.93 -23.92
CA GLN A 140 30.47 -9.62 -25.10
C GLN A 140 31.80 -8.98 -25.54
N GLN A 141 31.87 -7.65 -25.60
CA GLN A 141 33.11 -6.93 -25.92
C GLN A 141 34.21 -7.21 -24.90
N ARG A 142 33.90 -7.23 -23.60
CA ARG A 142 34.87 -7.58 -22.55
C ARG A 142 35.40 -9.00 -22.71
N LYS A 143 34.54 -9.97 -23.03
CA LYS A 143 34.96 -11.36 -23.29
C LYS A 143 35.94 -11.44 -24.46
N GLN A 144 35.62 -10.81 -25.59
CA GLN A 144 36.51 -10.76 -26.76
C GLN A 144 37.86 -10.10 -26.43
N GLN A 145 37.86 -8.97 -25.70
CA GLN A 145 39.09 -8.31 -25.26
C GLN A 145 39.94 -9.21 -24.37
N ASN A 146 39.33 -9.93 -23.43
CA ASN A 146 40.02 -10.87 -22.54
C ASN A 146 40.62 -12.05 -23.32
N GLU A 147 39.92 -12.59 -24.31
CA GLU A 147 40.43 -13.67 -25.18
C GLU A 147 41.64 -13.20 -25.99
N ILE A 148 41.58 -12.00 -26.59
CA ILE A 148 42.71 -11.40 -27.31
C ILE A 148 43.90 -11.18 -26.36
N GLN A 149 43.66 -10.72 -25.13
CA GLN A 149 44.70 -10.51 -24.14
C GLN A 149 45.34 -11.84 -23.68
N GLN A 150 44.55 -12.91 -23.51
CA GLN A 150 45.05 -14.24 -23.19
C GLN A 150 45.89 -14.83 -24.33
N GLN A 151 45.48 -14.66 -25.59
CA GLN A 151 46.27 -15.09 -26.75
C GLN A 151 47.62 -14.34 -26.84
N LYS A 152 47.63 -13.03 -26.58
CA LYS A 152 48.88 -12.25 -26.51
C LYS A 152 49.79 -12.69 -25.35
N GLN A 153 49.23 -13.02 -24.19
CA GLN A 153 50.01 -13.54 -23.05
C GLN A 153 50.55 -14.95 -23.32
N GLN A 154 49.78 -15.84 -23.96
CA GLN A 154 50.29 -17.16 -24.36
C GLN A 154 51.42 -17.07 -25.41
N ALA A 155 51.38 -16.10 -26.31
CA ALA A 155 52.46 -15.83 -27.26
C ALA A 155 53.75 -15.31 -26.58
N GLN A 156 53.65 -14.54 -25.49
CA GLN A 156 54.82 -14.04 -24.73
C GLN A 156 55.38 -15.06 -23.72
N VAL A 157 54.59 -16.01 -23.22
CA VAL A 157 55.00 -16.98 -22.18
C VAL A 157 55.90 -18.10 -22.73
N ILE A 158 56.09 -18.24 -24.05
CA ILE A 158 57.00 -19.24 -24.63
C ILE A 158 58.48 -18.87 -24.41
N GLN A 159 58.83 -17.63 -24.05
CA GLN A 159 60.25 -17.19 -24.01
C GLN A 159 60.91 -17.01 -22.64
N ASN A 160 60.22 -16.86 -21.50
CA ASN A 160 60.90 -16.40 -20.27
C ASN A 160 60.62 -17.25 -19.02
N GLY A 161 61.55 -18.15 -18.69
CA GLY A 161 61.78 -18.62 -17.33
C GLY A 161 63.24 -18.36 -16.95
N GLU A 162 63.49 -17.63 -15.86
CA GLU A 162 64.85 -17.37 -15.38
C GLU A 162 65.32 -18.47 -14.42
N LEU A 163 66.49 -19.02 -14.72
CA LEU A 163 67.22 -19.92 -13.83
C LEU A 163 68.04 -19.07 -12.87
N ILE A 164 67.69 -19.12 -11.58
CA ILE A 164 68.46 -18.44 -10.54
C ILE A 164 69.50 -19.42 -10.00
N ASP A 165 70.75 -19.00 -10.01
CA ASP A 165 71.86 -19.80 -9.53
C ASP A 165 71.71 -20.05 -8.02
N SER A 166 71.44 -21.30 -7.63
CA SER A 166 71.42 -21.66 -6.22
C SER A 166 72.85 -21.91 -5.80
N ASN A 167 73.34 -21.15 -4.82
CA ASN A 167 74.63 -21.44 -4.22
C ASN A 167 74.58 -22.81 -3.53
N GLN A 168 75.50 -23.70 -3.95
CA GLN A 168 75.95 -24.88 -3.23
C GLN A 168 75.03 -26.10 -3.13
N MET A 169 74.34 -26.50 -4.20
CA MET A 169 73.70 -27.83 -4.25
C MET A 169 74.13 -28.57 -5.51
N LEU A 170 74.57 -29.82 -5.37
CA LEU A 170 75.03 -30.66 -6.46
C LEU A 170 74.08 -31.84 -6.71
N CYS A 171 73.93 -32.27 -7.96
CA CYS A 171 73.30 -33.55 -8.26
C CYS A 171 74.24 -34.73 -7.94
N GLU A 172 73.76 -35.96 -8.07
CA GLU A 172 74.55 -37.19 -7.84
C GLU A 172 75.81 -37.30 -8.71
N LYS A 173 75.87 -36.54 -9.82
CA LYS A 173 77.03 -36.43 -10.71
C LYS A 173 77.90 -35.18 -10.44
N ASN A 174 77.76 -34.54 -9.28
CA ASN A 174 78.48 -33.31 -8.89
C ASN A 174 78.23 -32.07 -9.76
N HIS A 175 77.07 -31.97 -10.44
CA HIS A 175 76.70 -30.77 -11.21
C HIS A 175 75.85 -29.81 -10.39
N LYS A 176 76.05 -28.50 -10.58
CA LYS A 176 75.32 -27.44 -9.87
C LYS A 176 73.81 -27.50 -10.18
N LEU A 177 73.00 -27.52 -9.12
CA LEU A 177 71.55 -27.41 -9.19
C LEU A 177 71.16 -25.95 -9.13
N SER A 178 70.41 -25.49 -10.12
CA SER A 178 69.81 -24.15 -10.14
C SER A 178 68.42 -24.20 -9.51
N PHE A 179 68.04 -23.12 -8.83
CA PHE A 179 66.70 -23.00 -8.28
C PHE A 179 65.77 -22.46 -9.38
N TRP A 180 64.76 -23.25 -9.72
CA TRP A 180 63.74 -22.86 -10.69
C TRP A 180 62.68 -22.01 -9.99
N LYS A 181 62.79 -20.68 -10.10
CA LYS A 181 61.78 -19.74 -9.59
C LYS A 181 60.94 -19.24 -10.75
N LYS A 182 59.65 -19.58 -10.77
CA LYS A 182 58.73 -18.96 -11.73
C LYS A 182 58.30 -17.56 -11.25
N PRO A 183 58.03 -16.61 -12.17
CA PRO A 183 57.57 -15.26 -11.84
C PRO A 183 56.22 -15.20 -11.11
N GLN A 184 55.30 -16.14 -11.37
CA GLN A 184 53.92 -16.11 -10.86
C GLN A 184 53.61 -17.11 -9.73
N GLY A 185 54.64 -17.75 -9.14
CA GLY A 185 54.46 -18.62 -7.97
C GLY A 185 53.78 -19.98 -8.21
N GLU A 186 53.30 -20.29 -9.43
CA GLU A 186 52.71 -21.59 -9.73
C GLU A 186 53.73 -22.74 -9.82
N GLU A 187 53.68 -23.63 -8.84
CA GLU A 187 54.49 -24.84 -8.74
C GLU A 187 54.07 -25.86 -9.81
N LYS A 188 54.90 -26.07 -10.85
CA LYS A 188 54.70 -27.20 -11.76
C LYS A 188 55.07 -28.49 -11.00
N LYS A 189 54.06 -29.32 -10.78
CA LYS A 189 54.17 -30.68 -10.26
C LYS A 189 54.99 -31.52 -11.25
N LYS A 190 56.12 -32.07 -10.80
CA LYS A 190 57.05 -32.89 -11.61
C LYS A 190 57.37 -34.19 -10.88
N ASN A 191 57.93 -35.14 -11.61
CA ASN A 191 58.45 -36.38 -11.03
C ASN A 191 59.84 -36.09 -10.47
N CYS A 192 60.03 -36.29 -9.16
CA CYS A 192 61.34 -36.12 -8.55
C CYS A 192 62.22 -37.32 -8.89
N LEU A 193 63.43 -37.09 -9.40
CA LEU A 193 64.35 -38.20 -9.73
C LEU A 193 64.70 -39.04 -8.49
N LYS A 194 64.98 -38.39 -7.35
CA LYS A 194 65.53 -39.03 -6.15
C LYS A 194 64.51 -39.90 -5.40
N CYS A 195 63.24 -39.48 -5.32
CA CYS A 195 62.19 -40.26 -4.63
C CYS A 195 61.13 -40.87 -5.55
N GLN A 196 61.24 -40.63 -6.86
CA GLN A 196 60.31 -41.07 -7.91
C GLN A 196 58.83 -40.68 -7.71
N LYS A 197 58.52 -39.87 -6.70
CA LYS A 197 57.15 -39.40 -6.45
C LYS A 197 56.71 -38.48 -7.59
N SER A 198 55.62 -38.86 -8.22
CA SER A 198 54.96 -38.03 -9.21
C SER A 198 54.29 -36.84 -8.55
N ASN A 199 54.09 -35.79 -9.33
CA ASN A 199 53.36 -34.61 -8.91
C ASN A 199 53.91 -33.87 -7.68
N THR A 200 55.23 -33.90 -7.48
CA THR A 200 55.89 -33.21 -6.36
C THR A 200 56.39 -31.83 -6.76
N THR A 201 56.44 -30.92 -5.78
CA THR A 201 57.04 -29.60 -5.93
C THR A 201 58.56 -29.72 -6.07
N CYS A 202 59.02 -29.84 -7.31
CA CYS A 202 60.44 -29.83 -7.64
C CYS A 202 60.90 -28.41 -7.93
N ARG A 203 61.82 -27.90 -7.10
CA ARG A 203 62.34 -26.54 -7.20
C ARG A 203 63.82 -26.50 -7.62
N TYR A 204 64.50 -27.64 -7.62
CA TYR A 204 65.90 -27.74 -8.03
C TYR A 204 66.00 -28.46 -9.36
N TYR A 205 66.73 -27.86 -10.29
CA TYR A 205 66.93 -28.37 -11.64
C TYR A 205 68.42 -28.43 -11.97
N CYS A 206 68.87 -29.59 -12.46
CA CYS A 206 70.21 -29.73 -13.00
C CYS A 206 70.15 -29.44 -14.51
N GLN A 207 70.76 -28.36 -14.98
CA GLN A 207 70.79 -28.04 -16.41
C GLN A 207 71.56 -29.09 -17.23
N GLN A 208 72.62 -29.68 -16.67
CA GLN A 208 73.45 -30.65 -17.40
C GLN A 208 72.82 -32.03 -17.47
N CYS A 209 72.05 -32.44 -16.47
CA CYS A 209 71.38 -33.74 -16.45
C CYS A 209 69.90 -33.66 -16.88
N LEU A 210 69.34 -32.46 -17.02
CA LEU A 210 67.92 -32.19 -17.29
C LEU A 210 66.96 -32.83 -16.26
N ILE A 211 67.39 -32.99 -15.00
CA ILE A 211 66.63 -33.66 -13.93
C ILE A 211 66.05 -32.66 -12.92
N PHE A 212 64.92 -33.04 -12.31
CA PHE A 212 64.25 -32.28 -11.26
C PHE A 212 64.32 -33.01 -9.91
N ILE A 213 64.63 -32.25 -8.85
CA ILE A 213 64.71 -32.77 -7.47
C ILE A 213 63.76 -31.96 -6.57
N CYS A 214 62.96 -32.68 -5.77
CA CYS A 214 62.03 -32.06 -4.83
C CYS A 214 62.74 -31.51 -3.60
N TYR A 215 62.17 -30.46 -3.01
CA TYR A 215 62.76 -29.79 -1.85
C TYR A 215 63.02 -30.77 -0.69
N LYS A 216 62.09 -31.69 -0.41
CA LYS A 216 62.22 -32.72 0.65
C LYS A 216 63.38 -33.70 0.43
N CYS A 217 63.77 -33.92 -0.83
CA CYS A 217 64.89 -34.81 -1.18
C CYS A 217 66.25 -34.12 -1.07
N VAL A 218 66.25 -32.79 -1.19
CA VAL A 218 67.42 -31.94 -0.93
C VAL A 218 67.57 -31.69 0.57
N PHE A 219 66.47 -31.52 1.30
CA PHE A 219 66.43 -31.26 2.75
C PHE A 219 65.50 -32.26 3.48
N PRO A 220 65.96 -33.49 3.75
CA PRO A 220 65.14 -34.51 4.40
C PRO A 220 64.86 -34.24 5.89
N GLU A 221 65.64 -33.35 6.53
CA GLU A 221 65.60 -33.11 7.98
C GLU A 221 64.54 -32.07 8.41
N ILE A 222 63.94 -31.32 7.46
CA ILE A 222 62.98 -30.26 7.77
C ILE A 222 61.55 -30.84 7.80
N LYS A 223 61.05 -31.21 8.98
CA LYS A 223 59.63 -31.55 9.21
C LYS A 223 58.85 -30.27 9.54
N PHE A 224 57.92 -29.87 8.68
CA PHE A 224 57.02 -28.73 8.93
C PHE A 224 55.89 -29.13 9.90
N GLU A 225 55.88 -28.58 11.12
CA GLU A 225 54.75 -28.66 12.05
C GLU A 225 53.61 -27.74 11.58
N LYS A 226 52.37 -28.27 11.48
CA LYS A 226 51.18 -27.47 11.19
C LYS A 226 50.73 -26.75 12.46
N GLN A 227 50.98 -25.44 12.57
CA GLN A 227 50.43 -24.63 13.66
C GLN A 227 48.90 -24.49 13.54
N SER A 228 48.18 -24.82 14.62
CA SER A 228 46.76 -24.53 14.77
C SER A 228 46.59 -23.09 15.25
N MET A 229 46.02 -22.21 14.42
CA MET A 229 45.68 -20.85 14.85
C MET A 229 44.37 -20.88 15.63
N LYS A 230 44.42 -20.67 16.95
CA LYS A 230 43.25 -20.36 17.77
C LYS A 230 43.00 -18.84 17.73
N PRO A 231 41.81 -18.36 17.28
CA PRO A 231 41.53 -16.93 17.19
C PRO A 231 41.27 -16.28 18.56
N TYR A 232 41.45 -14.97 18.62
CA TYR A 232 41.18 -14.12 19.78
C TYR A 232 40.07 -13.10 19.47
N CYS A 233 39.27 -12.72 20.45
CA CYS A 233 38.25 -11.68 20.29
C CYS A 233 38.87 -10.26 20.31
N PRO A 234 38.10 -9.18 20.04
CA PRO A 234 38.62 -7.79 20.11
C PRO A 234 39.25 -7.43 21.46
N SER A 235 38.73 -7.98 22.55
CA SER A 235 39.27 -7.84 23.92
C SER A 235 40.46 -8.79 24.22
N LYS A 236 41.01 -9.47 23.20
CA LYS A 236 42.14 -10.41 23.27
C LYS A 236 41.92 -11.68 24.09
N HIS A 237 40.67 -12.05 24.36
CA HIS A 237 40.34 -13.32 25.00
C HIS A 237 40.39 -14.47 24.00
N GLN A 238 40.77 -15.66 24.45
CA GLN A 238 40.80 -16.87 23.62
C GLN A 238 39.39 -17.30 23.24
N MET A 239 39.20 -17.72 21.99
CA MET A 239 37.89 -18.16 21.49
C MET A 239 37.86 -19.68 21.28
N ASN A 240 36.72 -20.27 21.63
CA ASN A 240 36.44 -21.70 21.42
C ASN A 240 35.58 -21.88 20.18
N GLN A 241 35.84 -22.94 19.42
CA GLN A 241 35.00 -23.29 18.26
C GLN A 241 33.63 -23.78 18.74
N ILE A 242 32.58 -23.25 18.11
CA ILE A 242 31.19 -23.68 18.28
C ILE A 242 30.62 -24.00 16.90
N ASN A 243 29.71 -24.97 16.85
CA ASN A 243 29.10 -25.42 15.59
C ASN A 243 27.58 -25.21 15.55
N ASP A 244 26.93 -24.92 16.69
CA ASP A 244 25.48 -24.89 16.80
C ASP A 244 24.96 -23.52 17.31
N ASP A 245 23.79 -23.14 16.79
CA ASP A 245 22.96 -21.98 17.15
C ASP A 245 23.73 -20.70 17.53
N PHE A 246 24.31 -20.07 16.51
CA PHE A 246 25.03 -18.81 16.66
C PHE A 246 24.56 -17.74 15.67
N ARG A 247 24.69 -16.48 16.10
CA ARG A 247 24.58 -15.28 15.26
C ARG A 247 25.92 -14.56 15.30
N CYS A 248 26.46 -14.25 14.12
CA CYS A 248 27.79 -13.64 14.03
C CYS A 248 27.72 -12.14 14.36
N SER A 249 28.49 -11.69 15.36
CA SER A 249 28.56 -10.28 15.75
C SER A 249 29.12 -9.36 14.66
N ALA A 250 29.80 -9.91 13.64
CA ALA A 250 30.42 -9.12 12.57
C ALA A 250 29.56 -8.95 11.31
N CYS A 251 28.73 -9.94 10.98
CA CYS A 251 27.92 -9.91 9.75
C CYS A 251 26.44 -10.13 10.01
N ASP A 252 26.06 -10.31 11.26
CA ASP A 252 24.70 -10.46 11.78
C ASP A 252 23.90 -11.66 11.24
N LYS A 253 24.53 -12.52 10.44
CA LYS A 253 23.95 -13.76 9.91
C LYS A 253 23.88 -14.85 10.99
N LYS A 254 22.82 -15.66 10.93
CA LYS A 254 22.66 -16.88 11.73
C LYS A 254 23.45 -18.03 11.11
N GLY A 255 23.81 -19.03 11.92
CA GLY A 255 24.55 -20.21 11.47
C GLY A 255 23.86 -20.97 10.34
N GLU A 256 22.52 -21.01 10.35
CA GLU A 256 21.69 -21.65 9.32
C GLU A 256 21.85 -20.99 7.93
N ASP A 257 22.18 -19.69 7.90
CA ASP A 257 22.35 -18.91 6.66
C ASP A 257 23.78 -18.98 6.10
N MET A 258 24.66 -19.81 6.70
CA MET A 258 26.08 -19.88 6.35
C MET A 258 26.46 -21.18 5.62
N ILE A 259 27.28 -21.05 4.58
CA ILE A 259 27.83 -22.19 3.81
C ILE A 259 28.68 -23.12 4.69
N GLN A 260 29.33 -22.57 5.73
CA GLN A 260 30.04 -23.33 6.75
C GLN A 260 29.62 -22.82 8.13
N PRO A 261 28.83 -23.58 8.90
CA PRO A 261 28.35 -23.18 10.22
C PRO A 261 29.45 -23.38 11.28
N ILE A 262 30.65 -22.85 11.03
CA ILE A 262 31.76 -22.86 11.97
C ILE A 262 31.89 -21.44 12.52
N ALA A 263 31.75 -21.30 13.83
CA ALA A 263 31.98 -20.05 14.53
C ALA A 263 32.91 -20.24 15.72
N PHE A 264 33.33 -19.11 16.26
CA PHE A 264 34.12 -19.05 17.47
C PHE A 264 33.39 -18.16 18.45
N GLN A 265 33.30 -18.60 19.70
CA GLN A 265 32.71 -17.84 20.80
C GLN A 265 33.76 -17.52 21.85
N CYS A 266 33.76 -16.26 22.29
CA CYS A 266 34.51 -15.87 23.46
C CYS A 266 33.70 -16.22 24.72
N ALA A 267 34.30 -17.00 25.63
CA ALA A 267 33.67 -17.34 26.91
C ALA A 267 33.55 -16.13 27.86
N GLN A 268 34.27 -15.03 27.60
CA GLN A 268 34.40 -13.89 28.51
C GLN A 268 33.60 -12.65 28.10
N CYS A 269 33.23 -12.49 26.83
CA CYS A 269 32.52 -11.29 26.37
C CYS A 269 31.33 -11.57 25.43
N GLU A 270 30.84 -12.82 25.42
CA GLU A 270 29.74 -13.31 24.57
C GLU A 270 29.90 -13.07 23.06
N PHE A 271 31.05 -12.54 22.63
CA PHE A 271 31.35 -12.25 21.24
C PHE A 271 31.42 -13.53 20.42
N ARG A 272 30.65 -13.58 19.33
CA ARG A 272 30.60 -14.73 18.41
C ARG A 272 30.98 -14.28 17.01
N ILE A 273 31.85 -15.02 16.34
CA ILE A 273 32.26 -14.69 14.97
C ILE A 273 32.37 -15.94 14.09
N CYS A 274 31.87 -15.85 12.86
CA CYS A 274 31.99 -16.95 11.92
C CYS A 274 33.38 -17.04 11.27
N LEU A 275 33.74 -18.25 10.84
CA LEU A 275 35.03 -18.55 10.19
C LEU A 275 35.29 -17.67 8.95
N GLN A 276 34.24 -17.34 8.17
CA GLN A 276 34.37 -16.44 7.02
C GLN A 276 34.76 -15.02 7.43
N CYS A 277 34.19 -14.49 8.51
CA CYS A 277 34.55 -13.17 9.01
C CYS A 277 35.96 -13.14 9.62
N ILE A 278 36.43 -14.24 10.21
CA ILE A 278 37.83 -14.39 10.65
C ILE A 278 38.79 -14.37 9.45
N LYS A 279 38.54 -15.20 8.43
CA LYS A 279 39.37 -15.27 7.22
C LYS A 279 39.47 -13.91 6.50
N ASN A 280 38.36 -13.16 6.50
CA ASN A 280 38.27 -11.86 5.86
C ASN A 280 38.67 -10.68 6.78
N LYS A 281 39.17 -10.95 8.00
CA LYS A 281 39.57 -9.94 9.00
C LYS A 281 38.49 -8.91 9.37
N LYS A 282 37.21 -9.20 9.15
CA LYS A 282 36.08 -8.28 9.41
C LYS A 282 35.89 -7.91 10.89
N PHE A 283 36.49 -8.65 11.81
CA PHE A 283 36.44 -8.34 13.25
C PHE A 283 37.24 -7.11 13.66
N GLN A 284 38.12 -6.61 12.80
CA GLN A 284 38.91 -5.40 13.05
C GLN A 284 38.10 -4.11 12.81
N GLU A 285 36.93 -4.22 12.18
CA GLU A 285 36.03 -3.10 11.86
C GLU A 285 34.98 -2.86 12.96
N ILE A 286 34.93 -3.73 13.97
CA ILE A 286 34.00 -3.65 15.11
C ILE A 286 34.78 -3.04 16.29
N ASN A 287 34.88 -1.71 16.31
CA ASN A 287 35.31 -0.91 17.47
C ASN A 287 34.14 -0.08 17.97
#